data_AF-A0A845HVR5-F1
#
_entry.id   AF-A0A845HVR5-F1
#
_cell.length_a   1.000
_cell.length_b   1.000
_cell.length_c   1.000
_cell.angle_alpha   90.00
_cell.angle_beta   90.00
_cell.angle_gamma   90.00
#
_symmetry.space_group_name_H-M   'P 1'
#
loop_
_entity.id
_entity.type
_entity.pdbx_description
1 polymer ?
#
loop_
_entity_poly.entity_id
_entity_poly.type
_entity_poly.pdbx_seq_one_letter_code
_entity_poly.pdbx_strand_id
1 'polypeptide(L)'
;MPVYVQHEILRRIPDVFNAEALWQAPGLSLFSRRPLLRDLLERSPREHRGRAATRCFSHITLALPQEEVDDDYHLSRGARARDLAQSLTSLHQKDFADLLGGEQVRYDVIGTDTLGAGEVEVRFGHAVYLPAPDEKVLYNVSLSRDSAVWHPVCPIYPAQRLVLLGAAGSDASHPSAHWPFGPDATLLILNDGADTPPVVQMRPKEGYSCSYDARSGYYVIRTLPEVAGGTRLLLKVSRSASAPARSHAAGAALPPASAPASASAAQPRPAVWQDRQNGLSMRDSDAGSVKAQHRPVNADVTAIPVQHKPELASSEGDATYAPTSAQRVSLVALALPRLSRYRETGTQALALPFNRKMALAPSADAVISFIVNSNDELYAASAEGRERISAPATFAPVDGTSIALLPAPAAMAERYCALLGLARPLSAAAPAGARFNFGRNSAVLAGLRILGEARFLQRAGGACAGVERIGLSRDAFSFEATPRGFLIGRLSTTQALYHLDDKLAWVANIESASTDAPYLLPRGHHLVAGPYVLRFDA
;
A
#
# COMPACT_ATOMS: atom_id res chain seq x y z
N MET A 1 -4.52 -18.68 -24.11
CA MET A 1 -4.99 -18.10 -22.82
C MET A 1 -6.24 -17.26 -23.11
N PRO A 2 -7.10 -16.95 -22.12
CA PRO A 2 -8.11 -15.90 -22.32
C PRO A 2 -7.43 -14.58 -22.67
N VAL A 3 -7.96 -13.88 -23.67
CA VAL A 3 -7.42 -12.59 -24.12
C VAL A 3 -7.97 -11.50 -23.19
N TYR A 4 -7.14 -11.01 -22.27
CA TYR A 4 -7.55 -9.99 -21.31
C TYR A 4 -7.71 -8.61 -21.96
N VAL A 5 -6.76 -8.26 -22.83
CA VAL A 5 -6.85 -7.15 -23.79
C VAL A 5 -6.39 -7.72 -25.13
N GLN A 6 -7.12 -7.42 -26.18
CA GLN A 6 -6.72 -7.58 -27.56
C GLN A 6 -6.30 -6.22 -28.10
N HIS A 7 -5.21 -6.19 -28.84
CA HIS A 7 -4.60 -5.01 -29.42
C HIS A 7 -4.26 -5.32 -30.88
N GLU A 8 -4.73 -4.50 -31.81
CA GLU A 8 -4.44 -4.61 -33.24
C GLU A 8 -4.31 -3.21 -33.86
N ILE A 9 -3.33 -3.02 -34.75
CA ILE A 9 -3.14 -1.75 -35.48
C ILE A 9 -3.69 -1.91 -36.90
N LEU A 10 -4.84 -1.28 -37.16
CA LEU A 10 -5.41 -1.13 -38.49
C LEU A 10 -4.55 -0.14 -39.29
N ARG A 11 -4.22 -0.48 -40.55
CA ARG A 11 -3.27 0.29 -41.36
C ARG A 11 -3.82 0.72 -42.72
N ARG A 12 -3.34 1.89 -43.16
CA ARG A 12 -3.66 2.53 -44.45
C ARG A 12 -5.17 2.85 -44.54
N ILE A 13 -5.71 3.39 -43.46
CA ILE A 13 -7.06 3.95 -43.39
C ILE A 13 -7.01 5.35 -44.04
N PRO A 14 -7.80 5.63 -45.10
CA PRO A 14 -7.71 6.91 -45.82
C PRO A 14 -8.17 8.13 -45.02
N ASP A 15 -9.14 7.94 -44.12
CA ASP A 15 -9.57 8.91 -43.12
C ASP A 15 -9.84 8.16 -41.82
N VAL A 16 -9.04 8.44 -40.78
CA VAL A 16 -9.12 7.76 -39.49
C VAL A 16 -10.42 8.07 -38.73
N PHE A 17 -11.14 9.13 -39.12
CA PHE A 17 -12.45 9.49 -38.56
C PHE A 17 -13.63 8.90 -39.34
N ASN A 18 -13.39 8.20 -40.45
CA ASN A 18 -14.46 7.56 -41.22
C ASN A 18 -14.81 6.18 -40.66
N ALA A 19 -15.96 6.08 -39.99
CA ALA A 19 -16.47 4.84 -39.43
C ALA A 19 -16.61 3.70 -40.47
N GLU A 20 -17.02 3.99 -41.71
CA GLU A 20 -17.15 2.97 -42.77
C GLU A 20 -15.79 2.48 -43.30
N ALA A 21 -14.74 3.31 -43.21
CA ALA A 21 -13.38 2.89 -43.53
C ALA A 21 -12.79 1.92 -42.49
N LEU A 22 -13.28 1.98 -41.25
CA LEU A 22 -12.92 1.07 -40.16
C LEU A 22 -13.87 -0.15 -40.07
N TRP A 23 -15.12 -0.02 -40.53
CA TRP A 23 -16.19 -1.02 -40.38
C TRP A 23 -16.60 -1.64 -41.71
N GLN A 24 -16.05 -2.81 -42.04
CA GLN A 24 -16.37 -3.48 -43.31
C GLN A 24 -17.83 -3.94 -43.38
N ALA A 25 -18.52 -3.71 -44.49
CA ALA A 25 -19.86 -4.25 -44.70
C ALA A 25 -19.85 -5.80 -44.85
N PRO A 26 -20.89 -6.52 -44.38
CA PRO A 26 -21.02 -7.96 -44.56
C PRO A 26 -20.89 -8.40 -46.03
N GLY A 27 -20.18 -9.50 -46.29
CA GLY A 27 -20.05 -10.10 -47.62
C GLY A 27 -18.88 -9.61 -48.49
N LEU A 28 -18.18 -8.53 -48.10
CA LEU A 28 -16.99 -8.04 -48.82
C LEU A 28 -15.66 -8.62 -48.28
N SER A 29 -15.67 -9.38 -47.18
CA SER A 29 -14.47 -9.89 -46.51
C SER A 29 -13.62 -10.83 -47.37
N LEU A 30 -14.21 -11.48 -48.39
CA LEU A 30 -13.49 -12.32 -49.36
C LEU A 30 -12.53 -11.55 -50.28
N PHE A 31 -12.69 -10.22 -50.39
CA PHE A 31 -11.84 -9.37 -51.24
C PHE A 31 -10.86 -8.49 -50.44
N SER A 32 -11.10 -8.27 -49.13
CA SER A 32 -10.16 -7.55 -48.27
C SER A 32 -9.10 -8.50 -47.70
N ARG A 33 -7.82 -8.24 -48.02
CA ARG A 33 -6.68 -8.93 -47.37
C ARG A 33 -6.32 -8.37 -45.99
N ARG A 34 -7.07 -7.38 -45.47
CA ARG A 34 -6.79 -6.72 -44.19
C ARG A 34 -7.98 -6.91 -43.25
N PRO A 35 -7.77 -7.36 -42.01
CA PRO A 35 -8.84 -7.36 -41.02
C PRO A 35 -9.25 -5.92 -40.73
N LEU A 36 -10.55 -5.65 -40.68
CA LEU A 36 -11.13 -4.40 -40.22
C LEU A 36 -11.82 -4.61 -38.85
N LEU A 37 -12.28 -3.54 -38.20
CA LEU A 37 -12.80 -3.59 -36.82
C LEU A 37 -13.90 -4.65 -36.65
N ARG A 38 -14.82 -4.73 -37.62
CA ARG A 38 -15.88 -5.75 -37.67
C ARG A 38 -15.32 -7.18 -37.71
N ASP A 39 -14.29 -7.44 -38.53
CA ASP A 39 -13.65 -8.76 -38.62
C ASP A 39 -12.94 -9.15 -37.31
N LEU A 40 -12.32 -8.18 -36.63
CA LEU A 40 -11.65 -8.41 -35.36
C LEU A 40 -12.65 -8.84 -34.29
N LEU A 41 -13.78 -8.14 -34.19
CA LEU A 41 -14.87 -8.48 -33.26
C LEU A 41 -15.52 -9.83 -33.60
N GLU A 42 -15.71 -10.15 -34.88
CA GLU A 42 -16.29 -11.41 -35.35
C GLU A 42 -15.35 -12.62 -35.10
N ARG A 43 -14.04 -12.44 -35.24
CA ARG A 43 -13.02 -13.49 -34.99
C ARG A 43 -12.66 -13.65 -33.51
N SER A 44 -12.94 -12.65 -32.68
CA SER A 44 -12.59 -12.62 -31.27
C SER A 44 -13.83 -12.45 -30.37
N PRO A 45 -14.82 -13.36 -30.41
CA PRO A 45 -15.99 -13.25 -29.56
C PRO A 45 -15.63 -13.51 -28.10
N ARG A 46 -16.30 -12.75 -27.21
CA ARG A 46 -16.12 -12.76 -25.76
C ARG A 46 -16.47 -14.09 -25.12
N GLU A 47 -17.49 -14.78 -25.63
CA GLU A 47 -17.89 -16.11 -25.18
C GLU A 47 -18.14 -17.03 -26.37
N HIS A 48 -17.71 -18.29 -26.24
CA HIS A 48 -17.94 -19.35 -27.21
C HIS A 48 -18.79 -20.47 -26.59
N ARG A 49 -19.72 -21.04 -27.37
CA ARG A 49 -20.40 -22.30 -27.04
C ARG A 49 -20.08 -23.34 -28.12
N GLY A 50 -19.07 -24.16 -27.85
CA GLY A 50 -18.49 -25.04 -28.87
C GLY A 50 -17.74 -24.21 -29.92
N ARG A 51 -18.18 -24.28 -31.18
CA ARG A 51 -17.61 -23.48 -32.29
C ARG A 51 -18.38 -22.19 -32.60
N ALA A 52 -19.51 -21.94 -31.95
CA ALA A 52 -20.32 -20.75 -32.18
C ALA A 52 -19.97 -19.64 -31.19
N ALA A 53 -19.86 -18.40 -31.68
CA ALA A 53 -19.85 -17.21 -30.85
C ALA A 53 -21.19 -17.06 -30.12
N THR A 54 -21.17 -16.74 -28.83
CA THR A 54 -22.38 -16.45 -28.04
C THR A 54 -22.40 -15.06 -27.41
N ARG A 55 -21.25 -14.38 -27.34
CA ARG A 55 -21.19 -12.95 -27.01
C ARG A 55 -20.08 -12.23 -27.77
N CYS A 56 -20.28 -10.98 -28.15
CA CYS A 56 -19.22 -10.07 -28.59
C CYS A 56 -18.72 -9.18 -27.42
N PHE A 57 -17.65 -8.41 -27.65
CA PHE A 57 -17.23 -7.36 -26.73
C PHE A 57 -17.98 -6.07 -27.04
N SER A 58 -18.47 -5.38 -26.01
CA SER A 58 -19.31 -4.18 -26.11
C SER A 58 -18.53 -2.86 -25.92
N HIS A 59 -17.34 -2.92 -25.31
CA HIS A 59 -16.50 -1.76 -25.00
C HIS A 59 -15.20 -1.79 -25.82
N ILE A 60 -14.91 -0.71 -26.55
CA ILE A 60 -13.77 -0.59 -27.46
C ILE A 60 -13.13 0.78 -27.32
N THR A 61 -11.81 0.82 -27.12
CA THR A 61 -11.01 2.05 -27.20
C THR A 61 -10.30 2.08 -28.55
N LEU A 62 -10.35 3.23 -29.22
CA LEU A 62 -9.66 3.50 -30.48
C LEU A 62 -8.58 4.56 -30.20
N ALA A 63 -7.32 4.25 -30.47
CA ALA A 63 -6.27 5.27 -30.48
C ALA A 63 -6.01 5.72 -31.93
N LEU A 64 -6.03 7.04 -32.13
CA LEU A 64 -5.71 7.71 -33.39
C LEU A 64 -4.36 8.43 -33.24
N PRO A 65 -3.67 8.80 -34.34
CA PRO A 65 -2.46 9.61 -34.27
C PRO A 65 -2.74 10.93 -33.52
N GLN A 66 -1.87 11.31 -32.58
CA GLN A 66 -2.08 12.49 -31.73
C GLN A 66 -2.32 13.77 -32.55
N GLU A 67 -1.57 13.97 -33.63
CA GLU A 67 -1.71 15.12 -34.54
C GLU A 67 -3.13 15.26 -35.12
N GLU A 68 -3.75 14.15 -35.54
CA GLU A 68 -5.12 14.12 -36.09
C GLU A 68 -6.19 14.47 -35.04
N VAL A 69 -5.97 14.06 -33.78
CA VAL A 69 -6.87 14.35 -32.65
C VAL A 69 -6.74 15.81 -32.21
N ASP A 70 -5.52 16.34 -32.19
CA ASP A 70 -5.26 17.75 -31.90
C ASP A 70 -5.85 18.65 -33.00
N ASP A 71 -5.74 18.26 -34.27
CA ASP A 71 -6.38 18.97 -35.39
C ASP A 71 -7.93 18.94 -35.31
N ASP A 72 -8.57 17.79 -34.99
CA ASP A 72 -10.02 17.75 -34.73
C ASP A 72 -10.40 18.62 -33.52
N TYR A 73 -9.58 18.65 -32.47
CA TYR A 73 -9.80 19.51 -31.31
C TYR A 73 -9.69 21.01 -31.66
N HIS A 74 -8.69 21.40 -32.46
CA HIS A 74 -8.44 22.78 -32.85
C HIS A 74 -9.44 23.30 -33.89
N LEU A 75 -9.74 22.51 -34.92
CA LEU A 75 -10.59 22.91 -36.04
C LEU A 75 -12.08 22.68 -35.78
N SER A 76 -12.42 21.58 -35.10
CA SER A 76 -13.80 21.06 -34.99
C SER A 76 -14.26 20.81 -33.55
N ARG A 77 -13.45 21.14 -32.54
CA ARG A 77 -13.74 20.90 -31.11
C ARG A 77 -14.09 19.44 -30.81
N GLY A 78 -13.30 18.52 -31.36
CA GLY A 78 -13.45 17.08 -31.14
C GLY A 78 -14.76 16.54 -31.70
N ALA A 79 -15.30 17.13 -32.78
CA ALA A 79 -16.56 16.69 -33.36
C ALA A 79 -16.39 15.41 -34.16
N ARG A 80 -15.31 15.28 -34.94
CA ARG A 80 -15.06 14.09 -35.77
C ARG A 80 -14.86 12.86 -34.90
N ALA A 81 -14.14 12.99 -33.77
CA ALA A 81 -13.98 11.92 -32.79
C ALA A 81 -15.30 11.44 -32.18
N ARG A 82 -16.21 12.39 -31.86
CA ARG A 82 -17.55 12.07 -31.31
C ARG A 82 -18.45 11.42 -32.36
N ASP A 83 -18.46 11.95 -33.58
CA ASP A 83 -19.25 11.42 -34.69
C ASP A 83 -18.77 10.02 -35.10
N LEU A 84 -17.44 9.78 -35.07
CA LEU A 84 -16.83 8.45 -35.24
C LEU A 84 -17.36 7.47 -34.18
N ALA A 85 -17.24 7.81 -32.89
CA ALA A 85 -17.68 6.96 -31.79
C ALA A 85 -19.18 6.64 -31.86
N GLN A 86 -20.02 7.63 -32.19
CA GLN A 86 -21.47 7.44 -32.35
C GLN A 86 -21.82 6.58 -33.58
N SER A 87 -21.12 6.77 -34.69
CA SER A 87 -21.33 6.00 -35.92
C SER A 87 -20.93 4.52 -35.73
N LEU A 88 -19.76 4.27 -35.13
CA LEU A 88 -19.31 2.92 -34.81
C LEU A 88 -20.19 2.25 -33.74
N THR A 89 -20.70 3.00 -32.77
CA THR A 89 -21.71 2.50 -31.82
C THR A 89 -22.95 2.00 -32.56
N SER A 90 -23.44 2.78 -33.51
CA SER A 90 -24.64 2.46 -34.30
C SER A 90 -24.43 1.24 -35.22
N LEU A 91 -23.29 1.16 -35.90
CA LEU A 91 -22.92 0.03 -36.76
C LEU A 91 -22.72 -1.26 -35.96
N HIS A 92 -22.08 -1.18 -34.80
CA HIS A 92 -21.87 -2.32 -33.91
C HIS A 92 -23.21 -2.84 -33.35
N GLN A 93 -24.08 -1.96 -32.87
CA GLN A 93 -25.42 -2.35 -32.42
C GLN A 93 -26.24 -3.00 -33.54
N LYS A 94 -26.15 -2.48 -34.77
CA LYS A 94 -26.84 -3.04 -35.94
C LYS A 94 -26.35 -4.45 -36.31
N ASP A 95 -25.04 -4.66 -36.38
CA ASP A 95 -24.45 -5.89 -36.91
C ASP A 95 -24.32 -7.02 -35.86
N PHE A 96 -24.27 -6.68 -34.56
CA PHE A 96 -24.05 -7.66 -33.47
C PHE A 96 -25.15 -7.64 -32.38
N ALA A 97 -26.34 -7.08 -32.65
CA ALA A 97 -27.47 -7.01 -31.70
C ALA A 97 -27.68 -8.31 -30.90
N ASP A 98 -27.76 -9.45 -31.60
CA ASP A 98 -28.01 -10.78 -31.03
C ASP A 98 -26.88 -11.28 -30.12
N LEU A 99 -25.65 -10.78 -30.31
CA LEU A 99 -24.45 -11.18 -29.58
C LEU A 99 -24.08 -10.22 -28.44
N LEU A 100 -24.72 -9.05 -28.34
CA LEU A 100 -24.50 -8.11 -27.25
C LEU A 100 -25.20 -8.55 -25.94
N GLY A 101 -26.22 -9.41 -26.03
CA GLY A 101 -26.93 -9.95 -24.86
C GLY A 101 -27.57 -8.88 -23.96
N GLY A 102 -27.89 -7.71 -24.52
CA GLY A 102 -28.43 -6.55 -23.80
C GLY A 102 -27.38 -5.59 -23.22
N GLU A 103 -26.09 -5.83 -23.44
CA GLU A 103 -25.04 -4.86 -23.07
C GLU A 103 -25.04 -3.63 -24.00
N GLN A 104 -24.74 -2.46 -23.43
CA GLN A 104 -24.67 -1.21 -24.17
C GLN A 104 -23.30 -1.07 -24.84
N VAL A 105 -23.28 -0.93 -26.17
CA VAL A 105 -22.04 -0.64 -26.90
C VAL A 105 -21.50 0.74 -26.52
N ARG A 106 -20.18 0.82 -26.28
CA ARG A 106 -19.46 2.07 -26.00
C ARG A 106 -18.15 2.09 -26.76
N TYR A 107 -17.86 3.25 -27.35
CA TYR A 107 -16.58 3.57 -27.97
C TYR A 107 -15.96 4.77 -27.27
N ASP A 108 -14.64 4.71 -27.11
CA ASP A 108 -13.82 5.83 -26.65
C ASP A 108 -12.73 6.08 -27.70
N VAL A 109 -12.40 7.35 -27.93
CA VAL A 109 -11.47 7.78 -28.99
C VAL A 109 -10.41 8.67 -28.35
N ILE A 110 -9.17 8.21 -28.38
CA ILE A 110 -8.01 8.85 -27.74
C ILE A 110 -6.91 9.14 -28.77
N GLY A 111 -6.04 10.10 -28.47
CA GLY A 111 -4.81 10.33 -29.24
C GLY A 111 -3.64 9.51 -28.69
N THR A 112 -2.66 9.22 -29.54
CA THR A 112 -1.37 8.62 -29.15
C THR A 112 -0.24 9.03 -30.10
N ASP A 113 0.95 9.27 -29.53
CA ASP A 113 2.18 9.61 -30.26
C ASP A 113 2.84 8.39 -30.94
N THR A 114 2.30 7.19 -30.74
CA THR A 114 2.92 5.92 -31.20
C THR A 114 2.44 5.44 -32.57
N LEU A 115 1.48 6.11 -33.19
CA LEU A 115 0.87 5.71 -34.47
C LEU A 115 1.26 6.64 -35.62
N GLY A 116 1.48 6.08 -36.81
CA GLY A 116 1.66 6.84 -38.03
C GLY A 116 0.34 7.29 -38.68
N ALA A 117 0.41 8.24 -39.61
CA ALA A 117 -0.74 8.71 -40.38
C ALA A 117 -1.46 7.55 -41.09
N GLY A 118 -2.80 7.49 -40.96
CA GLY A 118 -3.61 6.40 -41.49
C GLY A 118 -3.46 5.06 -40.76
N GLU A 119 -2.88 5.04 -39.56
CA GLU A 119 -2.94 3.92 -38.61
C GLU A 119 -3.95 4.20 -37.49
N VAL A 120 -4.66 3.16 -37.04
CA VAL A 120 -5.62 3.22 -35.93
C VAL A 120 -5.41 2.01 -35.04
N GLU A 121 -5.14 2.24 -33.76
CA GLU A 121 -5.07 1.17 -32.75
C GLU A 121 -6.48 0.83 -32.27
N VAL A 122 -6.80 -0.47 -32.23
CA VAL A 122 -8.05 -0.98 -31.68
C VAL A 122 -7.74 -1.80 -30.43
N ARG A 123 -8.37 -1.43 -29.30
CA ARG A 123 -8.29 -2.16 -28.03
C ARG A 123 -9.68 -2.61 -27.56
N PHE A 124 -9.85 -3.90 -27.31
CA PHE A 124 -11.04 -4.47 -26.67
C PHE A 124 -10.67 -5.71 -25.85
N GLY A 125 -11.55 -6.20 -24.97
CA GLY A 125 -11.27 -7.41 -24.19
C GLY A 125 -11.94 -7.40 -22.82
N HIS A 126 -11.65 -8.39 -21.99
CA HIS A 126 -12.24 -8.51 -20.65
C HIS A 126 -11.78 -7.42 -19.67
N ALA A 127 -10.60 -6.83 -19.87
CA ALA A 127 -10.06 -5.75 -19.05
C ALA A 127 -10.30 -4.35 -19.66
N VAL A 128 -10.81 -4.25 -20.89
CA VAL A 128 -11.19 -2.97 -21.51
C VAL A 128 -12.59 -2.61 -21.05
N TYR A 129 -12.73 -1.45 -20.40
CA TYR A 129 -13.98 -1.05 -19.78
C TYR A 129 -14.22 0.45 -19.89
N LEU A 130 -15.39 0.82 -20.43
CA LEU A 130 -15.84 2.20 -20.56
C LEU A 130 -17.05 2.40 -19.63
N PRO A 131 -16.97 3.31 -18.64
CA PRO A 131 -18.06 3.53 -17.68
C PRO A 131 -19.30 4.14 -18.31
N ALA A 132 -20.46 3.99 -17.65
CA ALA A 132 -21.64 4.78 -18.04
C ALA A 132 -21.44 6.26 -17.67
N PRO A 133 -22.09 7.23 -18.36
CA PRO A 133 -21.94 8.66 -18.07
C PRO A 133 -22.27 9.05 -16.61
N ASP A 134 -23.11 8.27 -15.93
CA ASP A 134 -23.54 8.45 -14.55
C ASP A 134 -22.90 7.43 -13.56
N GLU A 135 -22.04 6.54 -14.06
CA GLU A 135 -21.47 5.46 -13.25
C GLU A 135 -20.37 5.97 -12.31
N LYS A 136 -20.61 5.83 -11.00
CA LYS A 136 -19.69 6.32 -9.97
C LYS A 136 -18.54 5.36 -9.75
N VAL A 137 -17.33 5.91 -9.67
CA VAL A 137 -16.11 5.18 -9.29
C VAL A 137 -16.34 4.43 -7.97
N LEU A 138 -16.07 3.12 -7.97
CA LEU A 138 -16.21 2.24 -6.80
C LEU A 138 -14.90 2.18 -6.01
N TYR A 139 -13.76 2.03 -6.70
CA TYR A 139 -12.43 2.03 -6.11
C TYR A 139 -11.47 2.94 -6.88
N ASN A 140 -10.47 3.50 -6.20
CA ASN A 140 -9.30 4.13 -6.82
C ASN A 140 -8.09 3.24 -6.57
N VAL A 141 -7.25 3.09 -7.60
CA VAL A 141 -6.03 2.29 -7.55
C VAL A 141 -4.81 3.20 -7.59
N SER A 142 -3.90 3.04 -6.64
CA SER A 142 -2.59 3.70 -6.65
C SER A 142 -1.45 2.73 -6.37
N LEU A 143 -0.28 3.06 -6.94
CA LEU A 143 0.97 2.32 -6.81
C LEU A 143 2.00 3.12 -6.02
N SER A 144 2.86 2.42 -5.29
CA SER A 144 4.01 2.99 -4.60
C SER A 144 5.15 1.99 -4.53
N ARG A 145 6.41 2.45 -4.45
CA ARG A 145 7.57 1.56 -4.23
C ARG A 145 8.08 1.59 -2.79
N ASP A 146 7.75 2.66 -2.05
CA ASP A 146 8.30 3.02 -0.75
C ASP A 146 7.25 3.32 0.35
N SER A 147 5.96 3.33 0.00
CA SER A 147 4.79 3.76 0.79
C SER A 147 4.76 5.26 1.20
N ALA A 148 5.77 6.03 0.80
CA ALA A 148 5.89 7.47 1.06
C ALA A 148 5.20 8.31 -0.01
N VAL A 149 5.31 7.90 -1.28
CA VAL A 149 4.68 8.56 -2.44
C VAL A 149 3.76 7.59 -3.15
N TRP A 150 2.52 8.00 -3.44
CA TRP A 150 1.50 7.19 -4.10
C TRP A 150 1.05 7.77 -5.44
N HIS A 151 1.30 7.03 -6.52
CA HIS A 151 0.94 7.41 -7.88
C HIS A 151 -0.43 6.82 -8.24
N PRO A 152 -1.46 7.62 -8.55
CA PRO A 152 -2.74 7.11 -9.02
C PRO A 152 -2.57 6.45 -10.40
N VAL A 153 -3.32 5.37 -10.65
CA VAL A 153 -3.25 4.61 -11.91
C VAL A 153 -4.60 4.56 -12.61
N CYS A 154 -5.65 4.09 -11.95
CA CYS A 154 -6.98 3.98 -12.54
C CYS A 154 -8.11 3.98 -11.49
N PRO A 155 -9.32 4.44 -11.87
CA PRO A 155 -10.55 4.08 -11.18
C PRO A 155 -10.98 2.64 -11.52
N ILE A 156 -11.77 2.03 -10.64
CA ILE A 156 -12.54 0.80 -10.92
C ILE A 156 -14.02 1.11 -10.74
N TYR A 157 -14.85 0.69 -11.69
CA TYR A 157 -16.30 0.92 -11.68
C TYR A 157 -17.10 -0.33 -11.23
N PRO A 158 -18.34 -0.17 -10.72
CA PRO A 158 -19.16 -1.29 -10.23
C PRO A 158 -19.35 -2.44 -11.22
N ALA A 159 -19.54 -2.16 -12.51
CA ALA A 159 -19.71 -3.21 -13.52
C ALA A 159 -18.40 -3.65 -14.21
N GLN A 160 -17.27 -2.98 -13.95
CA GLN A 160 -15.95 -3.39 -14.42
C GLN A 160 -15.48 -4.63 -13.66
N ARG A 161 -15.35 -5.78 -14.34
CA ARG A 161 -15.03 -7.07 -13.69
C ARG A 161 -13.54 -7.38 -13.55
N LEU A 162 -12.73 -6.80 -14.42
CA LEU A 162 -11.28 -7.03 -14.46
C LEU A 162 -10.56 -5.71 -14.74
N VAL A 163 -9.45 -5.52 -14.05
CA VAL A 163 -8.42 -4.52 -14.35
C VAL A 163 -7.11 -5.27 -14.55
N LEU A 164 -6.34 -4.88 -15.55
CA LEU A 164 -5.01 -5.41 -15.84
C LEU A 164 -4.00 -4.26 -15.84
N LEU A 165 -3.09 -4.26 -14.87
CA LEU A 165 -1.96 -3.32 -14.79
C LEU A 165 -0.68 -3.97 -15.31
N GLY A 166 0.20 -3.17 -15.91
CA GLY A 166 1.47 -3.64 -16.46
C GLY A 166 2.39 -2.50 -16.90
N ALA A 167 3.45 -2.86 -17.61
CA ALA A 167 4.37 -1.90 -18.21
C ALA A 167 3.72 -1.09 -19.35
N ALA A 168 4.26 0.08 -19.65
CA ALA A 168 3.95 0.77 -20.91
C ALA A 168 4.32 -0.11 -22.10
N GLY A 169 3.44 -0.18 -23.12
CA GLY A 169 3.63 -1.05 -24.30
C GLY A 169 3.34 -2.54 -24.07
N SER A 170 2.84 -2.95 -22.90
CA SER A 170 2.33 -4.31 -22.66
C SER A 170 0.81 -4.41 -22.94
N ASP A 171 0.27 -5.63 -22.98
CA ASP A 171 -1.17 -5.94 -23.11
C ASP A 171 -2.02 -5.50 -21.89
N ALA A 172 -1.57 -4.55 -21.09
CA ALA A 172 -2.29 -4.01 -19.94
C ALA A 172 -3.47 -3.12 -20.35
N SER A 173 -4.55 -3.16 -19.58
CA SER A 173 -5.64 -2.18 -19.70
C SER A 173 -5.23 -0.79 -19.21
N HIS A 174 -4.36 -0.73 -18.19
CA HIS A 174 -3.80 0.51 -17.66
C HIS A 174 -2.28 0.34 -17.46
N PRO A 175 -1.45 0.84 -18.39
CA PRO A 175 -0.01 0.85 -18.20
C PRO A 175 0.39 1.83 -17.08
N SER A 176 1.53 1.60 -16.44
CA SER A 176 2.10 2.54 -15.46
C SER A 176 3.58 2.80 -15.70
N ALA A 177 3.97 4.07 -15.68
CA ALA A 177 5.39 4.48 -15.70
C ALA A 177 6.16 4.07 -14.44
N HIS A 178 5.45 3.83 -13.33
CA HIS A 178 6.02 3.36 -12.06
C HIS A 178 6.03 1.83 -11.93
N TRP A 179 5.78 1.11 -13.03
CA TRP A 179 5.83 -0.35 -13.08
C TRP A 179 7.28 -0.85 -12.97
N PRO A 180 7.65 -1.59 -11.91
CA PRO A 180 9.05 -1.91 -11.66
C PRO A 180 9.44 -3.31 -12.17
N PHE A 181 8.50 -4.06 -12.75
CA PHE A 181 8.69 -5.41 -13.28
C PHE A 181 8.86 -5.41 -14.81
N GLY A 182 9.19 -6.56 -15.40
CA GLY A 182 9.31 -6.70 -16.85
C GLY A 182 7.96 -6.55 -17.60
N PRO A 183 7.99 -6.48 -18.94
CA PRO A 183 6.80 -6.31 -19.78
C PRO A 183 5.84 -7.51 -19.73
N ASP A 184 6.36 -8.72 -19.53
CA ASP A 184 5.57 -9.96 -19.43
C ASP A 184 4.83 -10.08 -18.08
N ALA A 185 5.17 -9.22 -17.12
CA ALA A 185 4.60 -9.21 -15.78
C ALA A 185 3.35 -8.34 -15.77
N THR A 186 2.23 -8.87 -15.28
CA THR A 186 0.96 -8.15 -15.18
C THR A 186 0.25 -8.42 -13.86
N LEU A 187 -0.47 -7.41 -13.36
CA LEU A 187 -1.27 -7.50 -12.13
C LEU A 187 -2.75 -7.41 -12.47
N LEU A 188 -3.50 -8.42 -12.04
CA LEU A 188 -4.93 -8.57 -12.25
C LEU A 188 -5.65 -8.12 -10.98
N ILE A 189 -6.66 -7.27 -11.14
CA ILE A 189 -7.62 -6.93 -10.09
C ILE A 189 -9.00 -7.41 -10.55
N LEU A 190 -9.52 -8.42 -9.87
CA LEU A 190 -10.86 -8.99 -10.12
C LEU A 190 -11.87 -8.29 -9.22
N ASN A 191 -12.95 -7.76 -9.80
CA ASN A 191 -14.00 -7.04 -9.09
C ASN A 191 -15.36 -7.76 -9.24
N ASP A 192 -15.72 -8.51 -8.20
CA ASP A 192 -17.01 -9.22 -8.13
C ASP A 192 -18.19 -8.29 -7.79
N GLY A 193 -17.95 -6.99 -7.56
CA GLY A 193 -18.97 -5.96 -7.44
C GLY A 193 -18.88 -5.15 -6.14
N ALA A 194 -19.88 -4.30 -5.90
CA ALA A 194 -19.83 -3.31 -4.83
C ALA A 194 -19.65 -3.89 -3.42
N ASP A 195 -20.19 -5.07 -3.13
CA ASP A 195 -20.18 -5.67 -1.80
C ASP A 195 -18.91 -6.51 -1.51
N THR A 196 -18.21 -6.98 -2.55
CA THR A 196 -17.02 -7.84 -2.42
C THR A 196 -15.72 -7.00 -2.46
N PRO A 197 -14.69 -7.32 -1.65
CA PRO A 197 -13.35 -6.75 -1.85
C PRO A 197 -12.70 -7.25 -3.15
N PRO A 198 -12.04 -6.41 -3.96
CA PRO A 198 -11.37 -6.86 -5.16
C PRO A 198 -10.23 -7.83 -4.85
N VAL A 199 -10.12 -8.89 -5.64
CA VAL A 199 -9.07 -9.91 -5.50
C VAL A 199 -7.91 -9.54 -6.41
N VAL A 200 -6.71 -9.43 -5.82
CA VAL A 200 -5.48 -9.06 -6.54
C VAL A 200 -4.62 -10.29 -6.80
N GLN A 201 -4.12 -10.46 -8.03
CA GLN A 201 -3.24 -11.55 -8.43
C GLN A 201 -2.12 -11.03 -9.34
N MET A 202 -0.95 -11.66 -9.30
CA MET A 202 0.15 -11.41 -10.23
C MET A 202 0.21 -12.52 -11.29
N ARG A 203 0.61 -12.18 -12.52
CA ARG A 203 0.90 -13.11 -13.62
C ARG A 203 2.27 -12.79 -14.25
N PRO A 204 3.10 -13.81 -14.59
CA PRO A 204 2.96 -15.23 -14.21
C PRO A 204 2.87 -15.40 -12.69
N LYS A 205 2.31 -16.52 -12.21
CA LYS A 205 2.17 -16.77 -10.76
C LYS A 205 3.52 -17.24 -10.20
N GLU A 206 4.23 -17.96 -11.05
CA GLU A 206 5.62 -18.35 -10.95
C GLU A 206 6.48 -17.07 -10.90
N GLY A 207 7.40 -16.98 -9.93
CA GLY A 207 8.30 -15.83 -9.79
C GLY A 207 7.81 -14.65 -8.96
N TYR A 208 6.55 -14.62 -8.50
CA TYR A 208 6.02 -13.49 -7.70
C TYR A 208 5.24 -13.91 -6.45
N SER A 209 5.38 -13.14 -5.37
CA SER A 209 4.49 -13.19 -4.20
C SER A 209 3.60 -11.94 -4.14
N CYS A 210 2.29 -12.13 -3.95
CA CYS A 210 1.33 -11.04 -3.74
C CYS A 210 0.52 -11.32 -2.47
N SER A 211 0.54 -10.40 -1.50
CA SER A 211 -0.17 -10.54 -0.22
C SER A 211 -0.75 -9.22 0.27
N TYR A 212 -1.91 -9.27 0.92
CA TYR A 212 -2.51 -8.09 1.55
C TYR A 212 -1.96 -7.90 2.98
N ASP A 213 -1.44 -6.71 3.28
CA ASP A 213 -1.10 -6.32 4.65
C ASP A 213 -2.25 -5.52 5.26
N ALA A 214 -3.03 -6.18 6.12
CA ALA A 214 -4.16 -5.56 6.81
C ALA A 214 -3.75 -4.45 7.80
N ARG A 215 -2.51 -4.43 8.29
CA ARG A 215 -2.01 -3.36 9.17
C ARG A 215 -1.71 -2.08 8.40
N SER A 216 -1.18 -2.23 7.18
CA SER A 216 -0.77 -1.09 6.34
C SER A 216 -1.85 -0.67 5.33
N GLY A 217 -2.85 -1.53 5.06
CA GLY A 217 -4.01 -1.23 4.22
C GLY A 217 -3.75 -1.32 2.71
N TYR A 218 -2.72 -2.06 2.29
CA TYR A 218 -2.34 -2.24 0.90
C TYR A 218 -1.77 -3.64 0.62
N TYR A 219 -1.74 -4.01 -0.66
CA TYR A 219 -1.08 -5.21 -1.13
C TYR A 219 0.42 -4.96 -1.31
N VAL A 220 1.23 -5.96 -0.98
CA VAL A 220 2.67 -6.02 -1.23
C VAL A 220 2.92 -7.08 -2.30
N ILE A 221 3.55 -6.67 -3.41
CA ILE A 221 3.96 -7.54 -4.50
C ILE A 221 5.49 -7.55 -4.54
N ARG A 222 6.10 -8.73 -4.61
CA ARG A 222 7.55 -8.92 -4.71
C ARG A 222 7.90 -9.97 -5.74
N THR A 223 9.07 -9.85 -6.35
CA THR A 223 9.74 -10.97 -7.03
C THR A 223 10.16 -12.01 -5.98
N LEU A 224 10.02 -13.30 -6.29
CA LEU A 224 10.54 -14.39 -5.45
C LEU A 224 12.08 -14.38 -5.44
N PRO A 225 12.74 -14.93 -4.40
CA PRO A 225 14.21 -14.86 -4.25
C PRO A 225 15.02 -15.47 -5.40
N GLU A 226 14.43 -16.41 -6.13
CA GLU A 226 15.02 -17.07 -7.30
C GLU A 226 15.05 -16.16 -8.55
N VAL A 227 14.24 -15.10 -8.56
CA VAL A 227 14.21 -14.10 -9.62
C VAL A 227 15.12 -12.93 -9.23
N ALA A 228 16.25 -12.81 -9.92
CA ALA A 228 17.22 -11.76 -9.68
C ALA A 228 16.60 -10.36 -9.83
N GLY A 229 16.84 -9.48 -8.84
CA GLY A 229 16.40 -8.08 -8.87
C GLY A 229 15.77 -7.59 -7.56
N GLY A 230 15.14 -8.47 -6.77
CA GLY A 230 14.59 -8.12 -5.46
C GLY A 230 13.56 -6.98 -5.52
N THR A 231 12.73 -6.97 -6.56
CA THR A 231 11.83 -5.87 -6.88
C THR A 231 10.55 -5.92 -6.06
N ARG A 232 10.09 -4.77 -5.59
CA ARG A 232 8.86 -4.57 -4.80
C ARG A 232 7.94 -3.53 -5.43
N LEU A 233 6.65 -3.79 -5.35
CA LEU A 233 5.57 -2.85 -5.67
C LEU A 233 4.50 -2.92 -4.58
N LEU A 234 3.95 -1.78 -4.20
CA LEU A 234 2.80 -1.65 -3.31
C LEU A 234 1.59 -1.21 -4.11
N LEU A 235 0.44 -1.83 -3.85
CA LEU A 235 -0.82 -1.53 -4.52
C LEU A 235 -1.89 -1.23 -3.47
N LYS A 236 -2.42 -0.01 -3.51
CA LYS A 236 -3.54 0.43 -2.66
C LYS A 236 -4.80 0.51 -3.51
N VAL A 237 -5.85 -0.18 -3.05
CA VAL A 237 -7.18 -0.17 -3.68
C VAL A 237 -8.14 0.44 -2.65
N SER A 238 -8.36 1.75 -2.73
CA SER A 238 -9.21 2.49 -1.78
C SER A 238 -10.63 2.59 -2.32
N ARG A 239 -11.65 2.33 -1.48
CA ARG A 239 -13.05 2.57 -1.88
C ARG A 239 -13.26 4.07 -2.06
N SER A 240 -13.91 4.48 -3.14
CA SER A 240 -14.24 5.89 -3.38
C SER A 240 -15.21 6.41 -2.32
N ALA A 241 -15.06 7.66 -1.90
CA ALA A 241 -16.02 8.33 -1.02
C ALA A 241 -17.40 8.53 -1.67
N SER A 242 -17.48 8.50 -3.01
CA SER A 242 -18.73 8.57 -3.77
C SER A 242 -19.41 7.21 -3.99
N ALA A 243 -18.79 6.11 -3.56
CA ALA A 243 -19.34 4.77 -3.72
C ALA A 243 -20.46 4.48 -2.70
N PRO A 244 -21.47 3.67 -3.05
CA PRO A 244 -22.47 3.22 -2.09
C PRO A 244 -21.81 2.44 -0.94
N ALA A 245 -22.38 2.54 0.26
CA ALA A 245 -21.97 1.74 1.41
C ALA A 245 -22.13 0.24 1.10
N ARG A 246 -21.27 -0.62 1.65
CA ARG A 246 -21.47 -2.07 1.54
C ARG A 246 -22.72 -2.48 2.30
N SER A 247 -23.51 -3.35 1.70
CA SER A 247 -24.61 -3.99 2.41
C SER A 247 -24.04 -5.02 3.40
N HIS A 248 -23.79 -4.58 4.64
CA HIS A 248 -23.57 -5.52 5.72
C HIS A 248 -24.87 -6.28 5.97
N ALA A 249 -24.96 -7.51 5.46
CA ALA A 249 -25.99 -8.46 5.84
C ALA A 249 -25.85 -8.77 7.33
N ALA A 250 -26.57 -8.01 8.16
CA ALA A 250 -26.65 -8.25 9.59
C ALA A 250 -27.25 -9.64 9.85
N GLY A 251 -26.68 -10.35 10.82
CA GLY A 251 -27.11 -11.71 11.15
C GLY A 251 -28.54 -11.78 11.68
N ALA A 252 -29.25 -12.81 11.23
CA ALA A 252 -30.40 -13.44 11.88
C ALA A 252 -31.33 -12.57 12.76
N ALA A 253 -32.37 -12.02 12.14
CA ALA A 253 -33.66 -11.81 12.80
C ALA A 253 -34.77 -12.44 11.93
N LEU A 254 -35.64 -13.24 12.56
CA LEU A 254 -36.78 -13.88 11.88
C LEU A 254 -37.88 -12.85 11.57
N PRO A 255 -38.63 -13.00 10.45
CA PRO A 255 -39.63 -12.02 10.02
C PRO A 255 -41.04 -12.34 10.55
N PRO A 256 -41.93 -11.34 10.59
CA PRO A 256 -43.35 -11.53 10.33
C PRO A 256 -43.68 -11.16 8.86
N ALA A 257 -44.62 -11.89 8.26
CA ALA A 257 -45.17 -11.62 6.93
C ALA A 257 -45.92 -10.25 6.89
N SER A 258 -46.10 -9.55 5.76
CA SER A 258 -46.86 -10.02 4.57
C SER A 258 -46.80 -9.03 3.38
N ALA A 259 -47.23 -9.49 2.20
CA ALA A 259 -47.63 -8.70 1.01
C ALA A 259 -46.47 -8.20 0.08
N PRO A 260 -46.73 -7.89 -1.21
CA PRO A 260 -46.30 -8.81 -2.28
C PRO A 260 -45.21 -8.24 -3.22
N ALA A 261 -44.64 -9.15 -4.03
CA ALA A 261 -43.43 -8.90 -4.82
C ALA A 261 -43.66 -8.10 -6.12
N SER A 262 -42.80 -7.10 -6.33
CA SER A 262 -42.45 -6.59 -7.66
C SER A 262 -41.17 -7.28 -8.13
N ALA A 263 -41.26 -8.09 -9.19
CA ALA A 263 -40.15 -8.91 -9.66
C ALA A 263 -39.06 -8.06 -10.35
N SER A 264 -37.94 -7.83 -9.65
CA SER A 264 -36.68 -7.42 -10.29
C SER A 264 -35.95 -8.68 -10.77
N ALA A 265 -35.65 -8.75 -12.08
CA ALA A 265 -35.09 -9.95 -12.69
C ALA A 265 -33.66 -10.22 -12.18
N ALA A 266 -33.45 -11.42 -11.62
CA ALA A 266 -32.12 -11.89 -11.26
C ALA A 266 -31.27 -12.07 -12.53
N GLN A 267 -30.26 -11.22 -12.73
CA GLN A 267 -29.34 -11.34 -13.85
C GLN A 267 -28.51 -12.64 -13.74
N PRO A 268 -28.37 -13.43 -14.82
CA PRO A 268 -27.62 -14.68 -14.77
C PRO A 268 -26.12 -14.43 -14.66
N ARG A 269 -25.48 -15.10 -13.68
CA ARG A 269 -24.02 -15.11 -13.53
C ARG A 269 -23.37 -15.83 -14.72
N PRO A 270 -22.45 -15.21 -15.48
CA PRO A 270 -21.57 -15.96 -16.36
C PRO A 270 -20.57 -16.78 -15.54
N ALA A 271 -20.23 -17.99 -16.00
CA ALA A 271 -19.36 -18.90 -15.27
C ALA A 271 -17.88 -18.51 -15.45
N VAL A 272 -17.38 -17.63 -14.58
CA VAL A 272 -15.94 -17.47 -14.39
C VAL A 272 -15.42 -18.68 -13.60
N TRP A 273 -14.41 -19.33 -14.16
CA TRP A 273 -13.93 -20.65 -13.74
C TRP A 273 -13.39 -20.62 -12.30
N GLN A 274 -13.98 -21.42 -11.42
CA GLN A 274 -13.50 -21.65 -10.05
C GLN A 274 -12.75 -22.98 -10.00
N ASP A 275 -11.56 -22.99 -9.40
CA ASP A 275 -10.81 -24.23 -9.14
C ASP A 275 -11.61 -25.12 -8.18
N ARG A 276 -12.03 -26.30 -8.66
CA ARG A 276 -12.73 -27.30 -7.83
C ARG A 276 -11.71 -28.13 -7.05
N GLN A 277 -11.39 -27.71 -5.83
CA GLN A 277 -10.80 -28.60 -4.83
C GLN A 277 -11.80 -28.93 -3.71
N ASN A 278 -12.00 -30.24 -3.55
CA ASN A 278 -12.77 -30.99 -2.55
C ASN A 278 -14.21 -31.36 -2.91
N GLY A 279 -14.41 -32.66 -3.18
CA GLY A 279 -15.76 -33.22 -3.39
C GLY A 279 -15.82 -34.67 -3.90
N LEU A 280 -15.04 -35.59 -3.34
CA LEU A 280 -15.30 -37.05 -3.34
C LEU A 280 -14.56 -37.64 -2.12
N SER A 281 -15.03 -38.64 -1.36
CA SER A 281 -16.34 -39.17 -0.96
C SER A 281 -15.99 -40.43 -0.14
N MET A 282 -16.69 -40.69 0.97
CA MET A 282 -16.58 -41.98 1.68
C MET A 282 -17.32 -43.11 0.96
N ARG A 283 -17.05 -44.35 1.40
CA ARG A 283 -17.67 -45.66 1.05
C ARG A 283 -17.10 -46.32 -0.22
N ASP A 284 -16.78 -47.62 -0.22
CA ASP A 284 -16.75 -48.63 0.86
C ASP A 284 -15.67 -49.70 0.54
N SER A 285 -15.48 -50.65 1.47
CA SER A 285 -14.74 -51.93 1.39
C SER A 285 -14.91 -52.71 0.05
N ASP A 286 -14.02 -53.62 -0.38
CA ASP A 286 -13.38 -54.69 0.42
C ASP A 286 -12.17 -55.38 -0.27
N ALA A 287 -11.41 -56.17 0.51
CA ALA A 287 -10.53 -57.31 0.19
C ALA A 287 -9.58 -57.35 -1.06
N GLY A 288 -8.29 -57.65 -0.84
CA GLY A 288 -7.41 -58.23 -1.88
C GLY A 288 -5.88 -58.13 -1.66
N SER A 289 -5.22 -59.23 -1.26
CA SER A 289 -3.74 -59.38 -1.22
C SER A 289 -3.11 -59.37 -2.64
N VAL A 290 -1.82 -59.09 -2.88
CA VAL A 290 -0.61 -59.90 -2.57
C VAL A 290 0.70 -59.09 -2.79
N LYS A 291 1.76 -59.41 -2.02
CA LYS A 291 3.25 -59.30 -2.20
C LYS A 291 3.82 -58.65 -3.50
N ALA A 292 4.99 -58.00 -3.54
CA ALA A 292 6.25 -58.41 -2.87
C ALA A 292 7.34 -57.30 -2.72
N GLN A 293 8.00 -57.32 -1.56
CA GLN A 293 9.46 -57.39 -1.32
C GLN A 293 10.48 -56.62 -2.19
N HIS A 294 11.18 -55.66 -1.56
CA HIS A 294 12.65 -55.66 -1.54
C HIS A 294 13.23 -55.03 -0.26
N ARG A 295 14.23 -55.68 0.35
CA ARG A 295 15.06 -55.21 1.48
C ARG A 295 16.42 -55.93 1.39
N PRO A 296 17.55 -55.26 1.67
CA PRO A 296 18.34 -55.56 2.89
C PRO A 296 18.51 -54.28 3.75
N VAL A 297 18.48 -54.24 5.10
CA VAL A 297 19.33 -54.92 6.14
C VAL A 297 20.72 -54.25 6.16
N ASN A 298 21.25 -53.63 7.24
CA ASN A 298 20.99 -53.67 8.70
C ASN A 298 21.34 -52.29 9.37
N ALA A 299 20.72 -51.88 10.50
CA ALA A 299 21.21 -51.97 11.91
C ALA A 299 22.57 -51.27 12.19
N ASP A 300 22.83 -50.62 13.34
CA ASP A 300 21.97 -50.18 14.45
C ASP A 300 22.61 -49.02 15.23
N VAL A 301 21.76 -48.22 15.85
CA VAL A 301 21.93 -47.41 17.08
C VAL A 301 23.32 -47.42 17.77
N THR A 302 23.94 -46.24 17.93
CA THR A 302 24.45 -45.76 19.23
C THR A 302 24.84 -44.28 19.17
N ALA A 303 24.32 -43.48 20.11
CA ALA A 303 24.76 -42.10 20.33
C ALA A 303 25.86 -42.05 21.39
N ILE A 304 26.92 -41.28 21.15
CA ILE A 304 27.99 -41.02 22.12
C ILE A 304 28.15 -39.50 22.29
N PRO A 305 27.82 -38.92 23.45
CA PRO A 305 28.20 -37.55 23.79
C PRO A 305 29.64 -37.54 24.32
N VAL A 306 30.50 -36.69 23.77
CA VAL A 306 31.87 -36.51 24.27
C VAL A 306 31.90 -35.31 25.23
N GLN A 307 32.16 -35.60 26.51
CA GLN A 307 32.58 -34.64 27.53
C GLN A 307 33.68 -35.25 28.42
N HIS A 308 34.46 -34.36 29.06
CA HIS A 308 35.57 -34.54 30.03
C HIS A 308 36.93 -34.09 29.48
N LYS A 309 37.81 -33.38 30.23
CA LYS A 309 37.75 -32.81 31.61
C LYS A 309 38.78 -31.63 31.74
N PRO A 310 38.97 -30.96 32.90
CA PRO A 310 39.58 -29.62 33.01
C PRO A 310 40.84 -29.52 33.90
N GLU A 311 41.37 -28.30 34.05
CA GLU A 311 42.20 -27.78 35.18
C GLU A 311 41.65 -26.36 35.51
N LEU A 312 41.20 -25.97 36.72
CA LEU A 312 41.87 -25.84 38.04
C LEU A 312 43.13 -24.95 37.97
N ALA A 313 43.34 -23.89 38.75
CA ALA A 313 42.54 -23.22 39.81
C ALA A 313 43.16 -21.80 40.06
N SER A 314 42.69 -20.87 40.92
CA SER A 314 41.51 -20.72 41.80
C SER A 314 41.48 -19.30 42.40
N SER A 315 40.30 -18.65 42.51
CA SER A 315 39.98 -17.79 43.67
C SER A 315 38.47 -17.75 43.91
N GLU A 316 38.07 -17.87 45.18
CA GLU A 316 36.67 -17.99 45.60
C GLU A 316 35.99 -16.63 45.72
N GLY A 317 34.69 -16.61 45.41
CA GLY A 317 33.86 -15.41 45.41
C GLY A 317 32.40 -15.80 45.16
N ASP A 318 31.87 -16.65 46.03
CA ASP A 318 30.47 -17.08 45.98
C ASP A 318 29.53 -15.89 46.20
N ALA A 319 29.02 -15.38 45.09
CA ALA A 319 27.88 -14.48 45.05
C ALA A 319 26.97 -14.96 43.92
N THR A 320 25.89 -15.65 44.30
CA THR A 320 24.77 -16.06 43.43
C THR A 320 24.43 -14.98 42.41
N TYR A 321 24.89 -15.14 41.16
CA TYR A 321 24.58 -14.21 40.07
C TYR A 321 23.19 -14.50 39.52
N ALA A 322 22.16 -14.23 40.34
CA ALA A 322 20.84 -14.00 39.81
C ALA A 322 20.93 -12.78 38.86
N PRO A 323 20.50 -12.88 37.60
CA PRO A 323 20.45 -11.72 36.73
C PRO A 323 19.42 -10.75 37.32
N THR A 324 19.90 -9.73 38.04
CA THR A 324 19.08 -8.61 38.48
C THR A 324 18.40 -8.04 37.25
N SER A 325 17.06 -7.94 37.29
CA SER A 325 16.27 -7.34 36.22
C SER A 325 16.68 -5.88 36.05
N ALA A 326 17.63 -5.65 35.15
CA ALA A 326 18.17 -4.33 34.88
C ALA A 326 17.06 -3.50 34.24
N GLN A 327 16.49 -2.58 35.01
CA GLN A 327 15.47 -1.64 34.56
C GLN A 327 15.99 -0.91 33.31
N ARG A 328 15.12 -0.65 32.32
CA ARG A 328 15.52 -0.07 31.02
C ARG A 328 14.66 1.12 30.68
N VAL A 329 15.26 2.13 30.05
CA VAL A 329 14.51 3.20 29.39
C VAL A 329 14.70 3.05 27.90
N SER A 330 13.58 3.05 27.17
CA SER A 330 13.53 2.83 25.73
C SER A 330 12.95 4.05 25.03
N LEU A 331 13.71 4.71 24.16
CA LEU A 331 13.15 5.66 23.21
C LEU A 331 12.35 4.86 22.16
N VAL A 332 11.02 5.00 22.18
CA VAL A 332 10.11 4.26 21.29
C VAL A 332 9.49 5.12 20.20
N ALA A 333 9.43 6.44 20.39
CA ALA A 333 8.86 7.37 19.42
C ALA A 333 9.48 8.77 19.55
N LEU A 334 9.31 9.58 18.51
CA LEU A 334 9.65 11.00 18.49
C LEU A 334 8.37 11.83 18.45
N ALA A 335 8.21 12.76 19.39
CA ALA A 335 7.11 13.71 19.38
C ALA A 335 7.48 14.87 18.44
N LEU A 336 6.80 14.98 17.30
CA LEU A 336 7.14 15.92 16.24
C LEU A 336 6.68 17.34 16.64
N PRO A 337 7.58 18.29 16.97
CA PRO A 337 7.22 19.59 17.50
C PRO A 337 6.57 20.48 16.43
N ARG A 338 5.61 21.31 16.84
CA ARG A 338 5.10 22.43 16.05
C ARG A 338 6.19 23.49 15.90
N LEU A 339 6.71 23.66 14.69
CA LEU A 339 7.76 24.64 14.38
C LEU A 339 7.22 26.07 14.32
N SER A 340 5.91 26.25 14.14
CA SER A 340 5.21 27.54 14.23
C SER A 340 5.53 28.28 15.53
N ARG A 341 5.62 27.55 16.65
CA ARG A 341 5.99 28.05 17.99
C ARG A 341 7.41 28.64 18.08
N TYR A 342 8.27 28.31 17.12
CA TYR A 342 9.70 28.62 17.13
C TYR A 342 10.11 29.48 15.93
N ARG A 343 9.16 30.10 15.22
CA ARG A 343 9.41 30.95 14.05
C ARG A 343 10.42 32.06 14.32
N GLU A 344 10.35 32.70 15.48
CA GLU A 344 11.29 33.74 15.93
C GLU A 344 12.75 33.24 16.03
N THR A 345 12.97 31.92 16.16
CA THR A 345 14.31 31.32 16.19
C THR A 345 14.92 31.09 14.80
N GLY A 346 14.23 31.51 13.72
CA GLY A 346 14.63 31.28 12.34
C GLY A 346 14.49 29.82 11.88
N THR A 347 13.76 28.98 12.63
CA THR A 347 13.56 27.55 12.33
C THR A 347 12.60 27.37 11.15
N GLN A 348 13.08 26.70 10.09
CA GLN A 348 12.36 26.52 8.83
C GLN A 348 11.79 25.10 8.67
N ALA A 349 12.57 24.07 9.04
CA ALA A 349 12.13 22.69 8.96
C ALA A 349 12.85 21.78 9.96
N LEU A 350 12.20 20.68 10.33
CA LEU A 350 12.77 19.54 11.02
C LEU A 350 12.72 18.36 10.05
N ALA A 351 13.87 17.80 9.68
CA ALA A 351 13.97 16.64 8.81
C ALA A 351 14.53 15.45 9.58
N LEU A 352 13.84 14.31 9.51
CA LEU A 352 14.18 13.05 10.16
C LEU A 352 14.42 11.96 9.09
N PRO A 353 15.62 11.93 8.48
CA PRO A 353 16.04 10.90 7.53
C PRO A 353 16.30 9.54 8.19
N PHE A 354 15.72 8.47 7.64
CA PHE A 354 15.92 7.08 8.05
C PHE A 354 16.55 6.25 6.92
N ASN A 355 17.56 5.46 7.25
CA ASN A 355 18.23 4.55 6.31
C ASN A 355 17.53 3.19 6.17
N ARG A 356 18.09 2.29 5.35
CA ARG A 356 17.58 0.92 5.15
C ARG A 356 17.48 0.07 6.43
N LYS A 357 18.19 0.40 7.51
CA LYS A 357 18.11 -0.28 8.81
C LYS A 357 17.04 0.34 9.72
N MET A 358 16.29 1.33 9.21
CA MET A 358 15.26 2.11 9.89
C MET A 358 15.79 2.82 11.14
N ALA A 359 17.04 3.27 11.07
CA ALA A 359 17.69 4.14 12.04
C ALA A 359 17.90 5.54 11.43
N LEU A 360 17.95 6.58 12.27
CA LEU A 360 18.32 7.93 11.81
C LEU A 360 19.73 7.92 11.22
N ALA A 361 19.90 8.62 10.09
CA ALA A 361 21.13 8.61 9.30
C ALA A 361 21.40 9.97 8.62
N PRO A 362 22.55 10.19 7.98
CA PRO A 362 22.73 11.31 7.05
C PRO A 362 21.71 11.25 5.91
N SER A 363 21.34 12.42 5.36
CA SER A 363 20.30 12.50 4.31
C SER A 363 20.66 11.76 3.01
N ALA A 364 21.95 11.53 2.74
CA ALA A 364 22.41 10.78 1.56
C ALA A 364 22.09 9.28 1.63
N ASP A 365 21.97 8.72 2.84
CA ASP A 365 21.69 7.29 3.08
C ASP A 365 20.19 7.00 3.30
N ALA A 366 19.34 8.04 3.18
CA ALA A 366 17.94 7.98 3.56
C ALA A 366 17.09 7.27 2.49
N VAL A 367 16.27 6.30 2.92
CA VAL A 367 15.21 5.70 2.09
C VAL A 367 13.85 6.36 2.31
N ILE A 368 13.67 6.98 3.48
CA ILE A 368 12.53 7.85 3.79
C ILE A 368 13.00 8.97 4.71
N SER A 369 12.41 10.15 4.57
CA SER A 369 12.58 11.28 5.50
C SER A 369 11.23 11.83 5.91
N PHE A 370 11.03 12.01 7.21
CA PHE A 370 9.85 12.70 7.74
C PHE A 370 10.18 14.16 8.00
N ILE A 371 9.37 15.08 7.47
CA ILE A 371 9.65 16.51 7.50
C ILE A 371 8.48 17.27 8.13
N VAL A 372 8.77 18.10 9.12
CA VAL A 372 7.87 19.16 9.62
C VAL A 372 8.36 20.50 9.07
N ASN A 373 7.51 21.32 8.47
CA ASN A 373 7.87 22.68 8.04
C ASN A 373 7.46 23.75 9.08
N SER A 374 7.83 25.01 8.85
CA SER A 374 7.48 26.17 9.68
C SER A 374 5.98 26.52 9.74
N ASN A 375 5.15 25.81 8.96
CA ASN A 375 3.68 25.87 8.97
C ASN A 375 3.05 24.65 9.69
N ASP A 376 3.85 23.84 10.39
CA ASP A 376 3.46 22.60 11.07
C ASP A 376 2.96 21.48 10.14
N GLU A 377 3.20 21.60 8.83
CA GLU A 377 2.77 20.63 7.83
C GLU A 377 3.75 19.46 7.76
N LEU A 378 3.20 18.24 7.73
CA LEU A 378 3.97 17.00 7.70
C LEU A 378 4.13 16.49 6.27
N TYR A 379 5.32 15.99 5.96
CA TYR A 379 5.63 15.34 4.69
C TYR A 379 6.44 14.06 4.89
N ALA A 380 6.23 13.10 3.99
CA ALA A 380 7.18 12.03 3.74
C ALA A 380 7.93 12.35 2.44
N ALA A 381 9.24 12.09 2.41
CA ALA A 381 10.07 12.25 1.23
C ALA A 381 10.96 11.02 1.02
N SER A 382 11.19 10.66 -0.25
CA SER A 382 11.94 9.49 -0.70
C SER A 382 12.60 9.79 -2.05
N ALA A 383 13.16 8.77 -2.71
CA ALA A 383 13.66 8.89 -4.07
C ALA A 383 12.55 9.10 -5.12
N GLU A 384 11.32 8.64 -4.86
CA GLU A 384 10.17 8.81 -5.77
C GLU A 384 9.53 10.21 -5.65
N GLY A 385 9.88 11.00 -4.62
CA GLY A 385 9.43 12.39 -4.46
C GLY A 385 9.12 12.79 -3.03
N ARG A 386 8.13 13.68 -2.86
CA ARG A 386 7.68 14.19 -1.55
C ARG A 386 6.17 14.37 -1.54
N GLU A 387 5.49 13.69 -0.62
CA GLU A 387 4.04 13.79 -0.43
C GLU A 387 3.70 14.44 0.91
N ARG A 388 2.61 15.20 0.97
CA ARG A 388 2.06 15.72 2.24
C ARG A 388 1.32 14.60 2.95
N ILE A 389 1.62 14.38 4.22
CA ILE A 389 1.06 13.28 5.00
C ILE A 389 0.22 13.78 6.17
N SER A 390 -0.69 12.94 6.66
CA SER A 390 -1.45 13.13 7.88
C SER A 390 -1.36 11.89 8.76
N ALA A 391 -1.63 12.04 10.05
CA ALA A 391 -1.75 10.93 10.98
C ALA A 391 -3.24 10.54 11.14
N PRO A 392 -3.58 9.24 11.31
CA PRO A 392 -2.67 8.09 11.37
C PRO A 392 -2.17 7.63 9.98
N ALA A 393 -0.91 7.21 9.90
CA ALA A 393 -0.32 6.61 8.70
C ALA A 393 0.75 5.56 9.08
N THR A 394 1.02 4.60 8.18
CA THR A 394 2.07 3.58 8.36
C THR A 394 2.93 3.51 7.11
N PHE A 395 4.25 3.61 7.29
CA PHE A 395 5.24 3.64 6.22
C PHE A 395 6.17 2.44 6.35
N ALA A 396 6.25 1.61 5.30
CA ALA A 396 7.17 0.48 5.18
C ALA A 396 8.04 0.68 3.93
N PRO A 397 9.07 1.56 3.97
CA PRO A 397 10.02 1.74 2.87
C PRO A 397 10.98 0.56 2.70
N VAL A 398 11.07 -0.33 3.71
CA VAL A 398 11.86 -1.55 3.70
C VAL A 398 11.00 -2.70 4.21
N ASP A 399 11.23 -3.90 3.69
CA ASP A 399 10.44 -5.07 4.05
C ASP A 399 10.61 -5.48 5.54
N GLY A 400 9.52 -5.99 6.11
CA GLY A 400 9.43 -6.43 7.51
C GLY A 400 9.49 -5.31 8.55
N THR A 401 9.67 -4.04 8.15
CA THR A 401 9.93 -2.94 9.09
C THR A 401 9.09 -1.70 8.75
N SER A 402 8.24 -1.27 9.69
CA SER A 402 7.31 -0.15 9.50
C SER A 402 7.49 0.95 10.55
N ILE A 403 7.48 2.22 10.12
CA ILE A 403 7.31 3.39 10.98
C ILE A 403 5.83 3.77 11.01
N ALA A 404 5.29 3.97 12.22
CA ALA A 404 3.93 4.48 12.41
C ALA A 404 3.96 5.99 12.70
N LEU A 405 3.11 6.75 12.03
CA LEU A 405 2.81 8.14 12.35
C LEU A 405 1.45 8.17 13.05
N LEU A 406 1.43 8.48 14.34
CA LEU A 406 0.25 8.52 15.18
C LEU A 406 -0.18 9.98 15.43
N PRO A 407 -1.48 10.29 15.55
CA PRO A 407 -1.92 11.62 15.91
C PRO A 407 -1.39 12.01 17.29
N ALA A 408 -0.96 13.27 17.46
CA ALA A 408 -0.67 13.79 18.79
C ALA A 408 -2.00 13.86 19.59
N PRO A 409 -2.06 13.34 20.83
CA PRO A 409 -3.26 13.47 21.65
C PRO A 409 -3.68 14.93 21.84
N ALA A 410 -4.99 15.21 22.00
CA ALA A 410 -5.52 16.58 22.02
C ALA A 410 -4.83 17.49 23.05
N ALA A 411 -4.57 17.00 24.27
CA ALA A 411 -3.83 17.71 25.33
C ALA A 411 -2.35 18.02 25.01
N MET A 412 -1.82 17.43 23.94
CA MET A 412 -0.47 17.63 23.41
C MET A 412 -0.44 18.39 22.08
N ALA A 413 -1.60 18.57 21.43
CA ALA A 413 -1.71 19.09 20.06
C ALA A 413 -1.27 20.57 19.92
N GLU A 414 -1.22 21.34 21.02
CA GLU A 414 -0.63 22.69 21.04
C GLU A 414 0.89 22.65 20.81
N ARG A 415 1.58 21.56 21.21
CA ARG A 415 3.04 21.42 21.15
C ARG A 415 3.54 20.56 20.00
N TYR A 416 2.77 19.55 19.60
CA TYR A 416 3.21 18.54 18.64
C TYR A 416 2.18 18.32 17.51
N CYS A 417 2.68 18.01 16.32
CA CYS A 417 1.85 17.66 15.16
C CYS A 417 1.42 16.18 15.20
N ALA A 418 2.35 15.30 15.60
CA ALA A 418 2.19 13.84 15.58
C ALA A 418 3.25 13.15 16.47
N LEU A 419 3.08 11.86 16.72
CA LEU A 419 4.10 10.98 17.28
C LEU A 419 4.62 10.03 16.20
N LEU A 420 5.93 10.01 15.97
CA LEU A 420 6.59 9.14 15.00
C LEU A 420 7.18 7.93 15.72
N GLY A 421 6.50 6.79 15.65
CA GLY A 421 6.93 5.53 16.25
C GLY A 421 8.17 4.97 15.58
N LEU A 422 9.24 4.76 16.36
CA LEU A 422 10.49 4.17 15.88
C LEU A 422 10.29 2.68 15.64
N ALA A 423 10.57 2.23 14.42
CA ALA A 423 10.48 0.81 14.08
C ALA A 423 11.49 -0.06 14.87
N ARG A 424 12.56 0.55 15.38
CA ARG A 424 13.55 -0.07 16.27
C ARG A 424 13.77 0.86 17.46
N PRO A 425 13.11 0.60 18.61
CA PRO A 425 13.37 1.36 19.83
C PRO A 425 14.84 1.30 20.25
N LEU A 426 15.36 2.39 20.79
CA LEU A 426 16.69 2.46 21.37
C LEU A 426 16.56 2.32 22.88
N SER A 427 17.19 1.31 23.48
CA SER A 427 17.11 1.07 24.92
C SER A 427 18.47 1.24 25.59
N ALA A 428 18.47 1.89 26.75
CA ALA A 428 19.60 1.97 27.65
C ALA A 428 19.22 1.44 29.04
N ALA A 429 20.20 0.93 29.79
CA ALA A 429 19.97 0.55 31.18
C ALA A 429 19.70 1.80 32.03
N ALA A 430 18.67 1.76 32.85
CA ALA A 430 18.45 2.72 33.91
C ALA A 430 19.33 2.32 35.10
N PRO A 431 20.19 3.22 35.63
CA PRO A 431 20.88 2.92 36.87
C PRO A 431 19.86 2.91 38.02
N ALA A 432 19.95 1.89 38.88
CA ALA A 432 19.05 1.66 40.00
C ALA A 432 19.61 2.25 41.31
N GLY A 433 18.76 2.38 42.33
CA GLY A 433 19.17 2.72 43.70
C GLY A 433 19.54 4.20 43.95
N ALA A 434 19.39 5.07 42.95
CA ALA A 434 19.55 6.51 43.10
C ALA A 434 18.65 7.28 42.12
N ARG A 435 18.52 8.59 42.34
CA ARG A 435 17.78 9.50 41.47
C ARG A 435 18.74 10.19 40.49
N PHE A 436 18.34 10.21 39.21
CA PHE A 436 19.15 10.73 38.11
C PHE A 436 18.39 11.78 37.30
N ASN A 437 19.12 12.69 36.66
CA ASN A 437 18.52 13.73 35.82
C ASN A 437 18.45 13.29 34.35
N PHE A 438 17.43 13.77 33.64
CA PHE A 438 17.35 13.75 32.18
C PHE A 438 17.17 15.18 31.66
N GLY A 439 17.82 15.50 30.55
CA GLY A 439 17.86 16.85 29.97
C GLY A 439 19.12 17.04 29.13
N ARG A 440 19.27 18.20 28.48
CA ARG A 440 20.39 18.46 27.57
C ARG A 440 21.76 18.33 28.23
N ASN A 441 21.87 18.63 29.52
CA ASN A 441 23.13 18.59 30.27
C ASN A 441 23.43 17.20 30.87
N SER A 442 22.47 16.25 30.88
CA SER A 442 22.68 14.95 31.53
C SER A 442 23.46 13.98 30.65
N ALA A 443 24.49 13.36 31.22
CA ALA A 443 25.19 12.21 30.64
C ALA A 443 24.36 10.91 30.77
N VAL A 444 23.49 10.82 31.78
CA VAL A 444 22.68 9.63 32.03
C VAL A 444 21.60 9.51 30.96
N LEU A 445 21.48 8.32 30.35
CA LEU A 445 20.63 8.05 29.19
C LEU A 445 20.91 8.94 27.95
N ALA A 446 22.09 9.58 27.84
CA ALA A 446 22.43 10.44 26.70
C ALA A 446 22.39 9.70 25.33
N GLY A 447 22.59 8.38 25.31
CA GLY A 447 22.41 7.56 24.10
C GLY A 447 20.98 7.52 23.55
N LEU A 448 19.97 7.90 24.35
CA LEU A 448 18.57 8.05 23.90
C LEU A 448 18.31 9.42 23.26
N ARG A 449 19.24 10.37 23.39
CA ARG A 449 19.09 11.77 22.95
C ARG A 449 19.55 11.98 21.51
N ILE A 450 18.93 11.24 20.58
CA ILE A 450 19.36 11.14 19.18
C ILE A 450 19.17 12.39 18.32
N LEU A 451 18.51 13.44 18.83
CA LEU A 451 18.27 14.71 18.11
C LEU A 451 19.11 15.89 18.64
N GLY A 452 20.16 15.59 19.42
CA GLY A 452 21.15 16.59 19.89
C GLY A 452 21.97 17.23 18.76
N GLU A 453 22.12 16.54 17.62
CA GLU A 453 22.86 17.05 16.46
C GLU A 453 22.11 18.15 15.70
N ALA A 454 22.87 19.12 15.18
CA ALA A 454 22.34 20.24 14.39
C ALA A 454 21.71 19.80 13.04
N ARG A 455 22.14 18.67 12.46
CA ARG A 455 21.79 18.23 11.09
C ARG A 455 20.30 18.04 10.82
N PHE A 456 19.50 17.85 11.86
CA PHE A 456 18.06 17.59 11.74
C PHE A 456 17.22 18.87 11.66
N LEU A 457 17.74 20.02 12.09
CA LEU A 457 17.00 21.27 12.15
C LEU A 457 17.54 22.27 11.13
N GLN A 458 16.73 22.65 10.15
CA GLN A 458 17.07 23.67 9.16
C GLN A 458 16.67 25.06 9.68
N ARG A 459 17.59 26.02 9.54
CA ARG A 459 17.40 27.42 9.94
C ARG A 459 17.88 28.40 8.88
N ALA A 460 17.22 29.55 8.80
CA ALA A 460 17.79 30.71 8.13
C ALA A 460 19.10 31.15 8.85
N GLY A 461 20.16 31.45 8.10
CA GLY A 461 21.39 32.05 8.65
C GLY A 461 22.52 31.10 9.08
N GLY A 462 22.54 29.84 8.62
CA GLY A 462 23.77 29.03 8.55
C GLY A 462 24.31 28.39 9.84
N ALA A 463 23.95 28.87 11.03
CA ALA A 463 24.34 28.26 12.31
C ALA A 463 23.18 27.47 12.94
N CYS A 464 23.14 26.16 12.69
CA CYS A 464 22.13 25.28 13.26
C CYS A 464 22.56 24.73 14.63
N ALA A 465 21.60 24.61 15.55
CA ALA A 465 21.77 23.91 16.81
C ALA A 465 20.67 22.85 16.94
N GLY A 466 20.97 21.74 17.64
CA GLY A 466 20.10 20.56 17.67
C GLY A 466 18.68 20.82 18.17
N VAL A 467 17.77 19.94 17.76
CA VAL A 467 16.31 19.99 18.02
C VAL A 467 16.00 20.10 19.52
N GLU A 468 16.87 19.56 20.37
CA GLU A 468 16.73 19.66 21.82
C GLU A 468 16.64 21.11 22.33
N ARG A 469 17.25 22.09 21.65
CA ARG A 469 17.19 23.49 22.10
C ARG A 469 15.81 24.14 21.93
N ILE A 470 14.91 23.56 21.14
CA ILE A 470 13.52 24.05 21.02
C ILE A 470 12.55 23.30 21.96
N GLY A 471 12.84 22.06 22.37
CA GLY A 471 11.89 21.23 23.14
C GLY A 471 12.33 20.72 24.52
N LEU A 472 13.63 20.71 24.84
CA LEU A 472 14.17 20.06 26.03
C LEU A 472 14.96 21.04 26.91
N SER A 473 14.66 21.08 28.21
CA SER A 473 15.42 21.85 29.19
C SER A 473 16.83 21.28 29.43
N ARG A 474 17.73 22.09 30.02
CA ARG A 474 19.06 21.61 30.46
C ARG A 474 18.93 20.48 31.47
N ASP A 475 18.05 20.69 32.43
CA ASP A 475 17.62 19.76 33.46
C ASP A 475 16.09 19.72 33.36
N ALA A 476 15.55 18.68 32.72
CA ALA A 476 14.13 18.60 32.35
C ALA A 476 13.32 17.94 33.48
N PHE A 477 13.73 16.74 33.87
CA PHE A 477 13.15 15.98 34.97
C PHE A 477 14.22 15.12 35.64
N SER A 478 13.93 14.74 36.88
CA SER A 478 14.62 13.67 37.61
C SER A 478 13.78 12.41 37.53
N PHE A 479 14.44 11.26 37.49
CA PHE A 479 13.81 9.94 37.54
C PHE A 479 14.53 9.03 38.53
N GLU A 480 13.75 8.18 39.19
CA GLU A 480 14.24 7.18 40.15
C GLU A 480 13.44 5.89 39.96
N ALA A 481 14.14 4.77 39.89
CA ALA A 481 13.56 3.51 39.46
C ALA A 481 13.15 2.64 40.66
N THR A 482 11.88 2.18 40.71
CA THR A 482 11.30 1.51 41.88
C THR A 482 10.59 0.20 41.50
N PRO A 483 10.19 -0.64 42.49
CA PRO A 483 9.38 -1.83 42.24
C PRO A 483 8.02 -1.53 41.56
N ARG A 484 7.44 -0.34 41.73
CA ARG A 484 6.13 0.02 41.16
C ARG A 484 6.19 0.70 39.78
N GLY A 485 7.36 1.11 39.33
CA GLY A 485 7.56 1.98 38.18
C GLY A 485 8.64 3.03 38.45
N PHE A 486 8.59 4.16 37.76
CA PHE A 486 9.57 5.23 37.92
C PHE A 486 8.93 6.45 38.61
N LEU A 487 9.62 6.99 39.61
CA LEU A 487 9.27 8.24 40.27
C LEU A 487 9.88 9.39 39.46
N ILE A 488 9.04 10.27 38.92
CA ILE A 488 9.42 11.41 38.07
C ILE A 488 9.22 12.72 38.84
N GLY A 489 10.28 13.51 39.03
CA GLY A 489 10.21 14.85 39.60
C GLY A 489 10.58 15.91 38.57
N ARG A 490 9.73 16.90 38.31
CA ARG A 490 10.01 17.96 37.33
C ARG A 490 11.11 18.90 37.87
N LEU A 491 12.13 19.17 37.07
CA LEU A 491 13.26 20.04 37.46
C LEU A 491 13.17 21.43 36.83
N SER A 492 12.46 21.57 35.72
CA SER A 492 12.27 22.83 35.00
C SER A 492 10.79 23.16 34.88
N THR A 493 10.38 24.32 35.39
CA THR A 493 8.99 24.81 35.31
C THR A 493 8.51 25.06 33.89
N THR A 494 9.44 25.32 32.95
CA THR A 494 9.17 25.50 31.51
C THR A 494 9.13 24.19 30.74
N GLN A 495 9.57 23.07 31.33
CA GLN A 495 9.46 21.75 30.71
C GLN A 495 8.04 21.22 30.82
N ALA A 496 7.39 21.01 29.68
CA ALA A 496 6.19 20.20 29.59
C ALA A 496 6.57 18.70 29.64
N LEU A 497 5.81 17.92 30.40
CA LEU A 497 5.99 16.49 30.62
C LEU A 497 4.62 15.80 30.52
N TYR A 498 4.46 14.87 29.59
CA TYR A 498 3.19 14.17 29.38
C TYR A 498 3.32 12.68 29.65
N HIS A 499 2.32 12.10 30.29
CA HIS A 499 2.20 10.66 30.54
C HIS A 499 1.27 10.04 29.49
N LEU A 500 1.77 9.02 28.78
CA LEU A 500 0.98 8.15 27.90
C LEU A 500 0.99 6.70 28.41
N ASP A 501 -0.08 5.95 28.13
CA ASP A 501 -0.19 4.52 28.47
C ASP A 501 0.69 3.62 27.59
N ASP A 502 0.60 2.30 27.77
CA ASP A 502 1.32 1.29 26.99
C ASP A 502 1.06 1.35 25.47
N LYS A 503 -0.04 1.98 25.05
CA LYS A 503 -0.49 2.13 23.65
C LYS A 503 -0.30 3.55 23.11
N LEU A 504 0.41 4.41 23.84
CA LEU A 504 0.64 5.83 23.52
C LEU A 504 -0.63 6.70 23.56
N ALA A 505 -1.70 6.25 24.21
CA ALA A 505 -2.87 7.08 24.51
C ALA A 505 -2.61 7.98 25.73
N TRP A 506 -3.27 9.14 25.79
CA TRP A 506 -3.01 10.15 26.83
C TRP A 506 -3.55 9.74 28.20
N VAL A 507 -2.75 9.97 29.25
CA VAL A 507 -3.11 9.72 30.65
C VAL A 507 -3.11 10.99 31.49
N ALA A 508 -2.04 11.82 31.41
CA ALA A 508 -1.92 13.03 32.22
C ALA A 508 -0.92 14.06 31.67
N ASN A 509 -1.05 15.31 32.12
CA ASN A 509 0.05 16.30 32.12
C ASN A 509 0.71 16.30 33.51
N ILE A 510 2.04 16.28 33.59
CA ILE A 510 2.79 16.22 34.85
C ILE A 510 3.28 17.62 35.22
N GLU A 511 2.41 18.39 35.87
CA GLU A 511 2.64 19.81 36.17
C GLU A 511 3.24 20.05 37.56
N SER A 512 2.72 19.39 38.60
CA SER A 512 3.05 19.68 40.01
C SER A 512 4.14 18.77 40.61
N ALA A 513 4.60 17.76 39.88
CA ALA A 513 5.57 16.79 40.39
C ALA A 513 6.93 17.43 40.69
N SER A 514 7.45 17.24 41.90
CA SER A 514 8.75 17.76 42.34
C SER A 514 9.69 16.61 42.74
N THR A 515 10.89 16.93 43.24
CA THR A 515 11.77 15.92 43.82
C THR A 515 11.13 15.27 45.05
N ASP A 516 10.54 16.09 45.92
CA ASP A 516 9.96 15.70 47.22
C ASP A 516 8.54 15.09 47.08
N ALA A 517 7.80 15.50 46.05
CA ALA A 517 6.50 14.96 45.67
C ALA A 517 6.53 14.42 44.23
N PRO A 518 7.19 13.27 43.98
CA PRO A 518 7.36 12.74 42.63
C PRO A 518 6.08 12.07 42.10
N TYR A 519 5.90 12.12 40.78
CA TYR A 519 4.84 11.43 40.06
C TYR A 519 5.24 9.98 39.77
N LEU A 520 4.39 9.00 40.12
CA LEU A 520 4.62 7.60 39.78
C LEU A 520 4.19 7.33 38.32
N LEU A 521 5.17 7.10 37.45
CA LEU A 521 4.99 6.56 36.11
C LEU A 521 4.98 5.02 36.17
N PRO A 522 3.89 4.33 35.78
CA PRO A 522 3.83 2.87 35.80
C PRO A 522 4.83 2.21 34.84
N ARG A 523 5.10 0.92 35.06
CA ARG A 523 5.94 0.11 34.16
C ARG A 523 5.28 -0.04 32.79
N GLY A 524 6.07 0.04 31.71
CA GLY A 524 5.60 -0.05 30.33
C GLY A 524 4.89 1.21 29.80
N HIS A 525 4.60 2.18 30.66
CA HIS A 525 4.06 3.48 30.27
C HIS A 525 5.16 4.42 29.77
N HIS A 526 4.74 5.54 29.18
CA HIS A 526 5.62 6.46 28.47
C HIS A 526 5.60 7.87 29.06
N LEU A 527 6.78 8.51 29.06
CA LEU A 527 6.96 9.92 29.34
C LEU A 527 7.36 10.65 28.06
N VAL A 528 6.67 11.75 27.75
CA VAL A 528 7.05 12.66 26.66
C VAL A 528 7.76 13.86 27.24
N ALA A 529 9.03 14.07 26.84
CA ALA A 529 9.87 15.17 27.29
C ALA A 529 10.59 15.80 26.09
N GLY A 530 10.13 16.98 25.67
CA GLY A 530 10.56 17.58 24.41
C GLY A 530 10.26 16.67 23.23
N PRO A 531 11.19 16.45 22.28
CA PRO A 531 10.92 15.62 21.12
C PRO A 531 10.96 14.11 21.39
N TYR A 532 11.21 13.67 22.64
CA TYR A 532 11.43 12.26 22.97
C TYR A 532 10.23 11.63 23.68
N VAL A 533 9.85 10.42 23.26
CA VAL A 533 8.88 9.56 23.93
C VAL A 533 9.62 8.35 24.51
N LEU A 534 9.79 8.35 25.83
CA LEU A 534 10.57 7.37 26.58
C LEU A 534 9.62 6.38 27.27
N ARG A 535 9.70 5.10 26.93
CA ARG A 535 9.06 4.00 27.65
C ARG A 535 9.94 3.56 28.82
N PHE A 536 9.33 3.32 29.97
CA PHE A 536 10.03 2.89 31.17
C PHE A 536 9.76 1.41 31.45
N ASP A 537 10.69 0.57 31.03
CA ASP A 537 10.68 -0.89 31.14
C ASP A 537 11.36 -1.30 32.46
N ALA A 538 10.94 -2.42 33.05
CA ALA A 538 11.46 -2.94 34.33
C ALA A 538 12.02 -4.36 34.19
#